data_AF-A0A663EEP9-F1
#
_entry.id   AF-A0A663EEP9-F1
#
_cell.length_a   1.000
_cell.length_b   1.000
_cell.length_c   1.000
_cell.angle_alpha   90.00
_cell.angle_beta   90.00
_cell.angle_gamma   90.00
#
_symmetry.space_group_name_H-M   'P 1'
#
loop_
_entity.id
_entity.type
_entity.pdbx_description
1 polymer ?
#
loop_
_entity_poly.entity_id
_entity_poly.type
_entity_poly.pdbx_seq_one_letter_code
_entity_poly.pdbx_strand_id
1 'polypeptide(L)'
;MALSSEHFGAILGRTVKITLKCGVFQGVLQHVNPDRSLLLRTVKNLETGRSAPGVKMFFGREIVNVELLDEPDSGKGTAMLSECTSAVEGNKQVDTGPADCGPWTSCISQERQLRASDSLKYSLSEEKEEENVEYTVVDSFQQKFGPAVLHLKQQCVVSIAGDGVNLCRHGKLSWLEIATKSHIFLFDIFLLGPQAFKNGLQMVLEDKNILKVMHDCRWISDCLFHQYGVLLFNVFDTQVADALQFSVATGGFFPHRVCTLQECLMQHLKIPSKWDAIMKCRQQMASENPDRWFLRPFPAPLLKALALKAMYLLLLHSSLMDNLMSDLTTVVCGYLNAYRTGSGDHLGSTKDRIPWF
;
A
#
# COMPACT_ATOMS: atom_id res chain seq x y z
N MET A 1 3.17 -23.98 -29.27
CA MET A 1 2.08 -24.95 -28.98
C MET A 1 1.15 -24.31 -27.97
N ALA A 2 -0.17 -24.39 -28.16
CA ALA A 2 -1.14 -23.94 -27.16
C ALA A 2 -1.44 -25.10 -26.22
N LEU A 3 -1.19 -24.91 -24.91
CA LEU A 3 -1.56 -25.88 -23.88
C LEU A 3 -2.97 -25.56 -23.40
N SER A 4 -3.88 -26.53 -23.50
CA SER A 4 -5.27 -26.40 -23.08
C SER A 4 -5.42 -26.42 -21.55
N SER A 5 -6.53 -25.85 -21.06
CA SER A 5 -6.81 -25.60 -19.64
C SER A 5 -6.82 -26.84 -18.73
N GLU A 6 -6.96 -28.04 -19.30
CA GLU A 6 -7.07 -29.29 -18.53
C GLU A 6 -5.74 -29.78 -17.95
N HIS A 7 -4.59 -29.33 -18.48
CA HIS A 7 -3.28 -29.80 -18.02
C HIS A 7 -2.77 -29.12 -16.73
N PHE A 8 -3.31 -27.97 -16.33
CA PHE A 8 -2.76 -27.21 -15.20
C PHE A 8 -3.01 -27.88 -13.83
N GLY A 9 -4.10 -28.64 -13.68
CA GLY A 9 -4.44 -29.30 -12.41
C GLY A 9 -3.40 -30.32 -11.95
N ALA A 10 -2.74 -31.02 -12.87
CA ALA A 10 -1.74 -32.06 -12.57
C ALA A 10 -0.37 -31.50 -12.13
N ILE A 11 -0.15 -30.19 -12.27
CA ILE A 11 1.15 -29.53 -12.05
C ILE A 11 1.16 -28.77 -10.71
N LEU A 12 -0.02 -28.45 -10.15
CA LEU A 12 -0.13 -27.81 -8.84
C LEU A 12 0.41 -28.73 -7.73
N GLY A 13 1.15 -28.14 -6.79
CA GLY A 13 1.85 -28.85 -5.72
C GLY A 13 3.22 -29.41 -6.10
N ARG A 14 3.60 -29.43 -7.39
CA ARG A 14 4.91 -29.92 -7.85
C ARG A 14 5.99 -28.85 -7.74
N THR A 15 7.24 -29.27 -7.59
CA THR A 15 8.40 -28.38 -7.63
C THR A 15 8.71 -28.01 -9.08
N VAL A 16 8.81 -26.72 -9.36
CA VAL A 16 9.21 -26.19 -10.67
C VAL A 16 10.44 -25.30 -10.53
N LYS A 17 11.26 -25.30 -11.57
CA LYS A 17 12.38 -24.38 -11.78
C LYS A 17 11.98 -23.41 -12.89
N ILE A 18 11.95 -22.12 -12.56
CA ILE A 18 11.63 -21.02 -13.47
C ILE A 18 12.91 -20.28 -13.82
N THR A 19 13.15 -20.08 -15.11
CA THR A 19 14.21 -19.21 -15.63
C THR A 19 13.59 -17.88 -16.04
N LEU A 20 14.03 -16.77 -15.44
CA LEU A 20 13.70 -15.41 -15.85
C LEU A 20 14.86 -14.77 -16.60
N LYS A 21 14.63 -13.62 -17.25
CA LYS A 21 15.71 -12.77 -17.79
C LYS A 21 16.70 -12.28 -16.73
N CYS A 22 16.28 -12.22 -15.46
CA CYS A 22 17.06 -11.72 -14.33
C CYS A 22 17.53 -12.82 -13.36
N GLY A 23 17.39 -14.10 -13.75
CA GLY A 23 17.96 -15.23 -13.01
C GLY A 23 17.02 -16.43 -12.83
N VAL A 24 17.55 -17.49 -12.21
CA VAL A 24 16.86 -18.78 -12.03
C VAL A 24 16.33 -18.96 -10.61
N PHE A 25 15.08 -19.41 -10.52
CA PHE A 25 14.35 -19.64 -9.27
C PHE A 25 13.75 -21.05 -9.24
N GLN A 26 13.60 -21.63 -8.05
CA GLN A 26 12.93 -22.90 -7.81
C GLN A 26 11.84 -22.68 -6.75
N GLY A 27 10.69 -23.33 -6.87
CA GLY A 27 9.63 -23.26 -5.86
C GLY A 27 8.52 -24.28 -6.13
N VAL A 28 7.54 -24.35 -5.23
CA VAL A 28 6.39 -25.25 -5.36
C VAL A 28 5.22 -24.49 -5.98
N LEU A 29 4.71 -24.97 -7.12
CA LEU A 29 3.63 -24.32 -7.87
C LEU A 29 2.32 -24.38 -7.10
N GLN A 30 1.75 -23.23 -6.77
CA GLN A 30 0.49 -23.11 -6.04
C GLN A 30 -0.68 -22.74 -6.95
N HIS A 31 -0.45 -21.91 -7.96
CA HIS A 31 -1.49 -21.50 -8.91
C HIS A 31 -0.90 -21.01 -10.24
N VAL A 32 -1.67 -21.15 -11.32
CA VAL A 32 -1.38 -20.60 -12.65
C VAL A 32 -2.54 -19.69 -13.04
N ASN A 33 -2.28 -18.40 -13.15
CA ASN A 33 -3.28 -17.41 -13.52
C ASN A 33 -3.54 -17.44 -15.05
N PRO A 34 -4.73 -17.00 -15.52
CA PRO A 34 -5.05 -16.91 -16.94
C PRO A 34 -4.10 -16.01 -17.76
N ASP A 35 -3.46 -15.03 -17.12
CA ASP A 35 -2.45 -14.15 -17.73
C ASP A 35 -1.05 -14.79 -17.86
N ARG A 36 -0.94 -16.10 -17.54
CA ARG A 36 0.29 -16.89 -17.48
C ARG A 36 1.26 -16.48 -16.36
N SER A 37 0.82 -15.71 -15.36
CA SER A 37 1.61 -15.53 -14.14
C SER A 37 1.50 -16.76 -13.23
N LEU A 38 2.60 -17.06 -12.52
CA LEU A 38 2.75 -18.23 -11.66
C LEU A 38 2.91 -17.79 -10.21
N LEU A 39 2.16 -18.44 -9.30
CA LEU A 39 2.33 -18.29 -7.86
C LEU A 39 3.12 -19.48 -7.32
N LEU A 40 4.29 -19.21 -6.76
CA LEU A 40 5.17 -20.21 -6.12
C LEU A 40 5.28 -19.96 -4.63
N ARG A 41 5.23 -21.04 -3.83
CA ARG A 41 5.64 -21.02 -2.42
C ARG A 41 7.03 -21.63 -2.23
N THR A 42 7.68 -21.32 -1.11
CA THR A 42 9.00 -21.88 -0.73
C THR A 42 10.07 -21.58 -1.80
N VAL A 43 10.09 -20.34 -2.28
CA VAL A 43 10.89 -19.95 -3.45
C VAL A 43 12.36 -19.77 -3.06
N LYS A 44 13.26 -20.46 -3.76
CA LYS A 44 14.71 -20.31 -3.67
C LYS A 44 15.26 -19.73 -4.98
N ASN A 45 16.06 -18.68 -4.91
CA ASN A 45 16.88 -18.25 -6.05
C ASN A 45 18.12 -19.17 -6.12
N LEU A 46 18.38 -19.78 -7.28
CA LEU A 46 19.42 -20.81 -7.42
C LEU A 46 20.83 -20.22 -7.57
N GLU A 47 20.95 -18.97 -8.03
CA GLU A 47 22.23 -18.28 -8.22
C GLU A 47 22.81 -17.75 -6.90
N THR A 48 21.96 -17.23 -6.03
CA THR A 48 22.32 -16.65 -4.73
C THR A 48 22.12 -17.61 -3.56
N GLY A 49 21.46 -18.74 -3.80
CA GLY A 49 21.07 -19.73 -2.78
C GLY A 49 19.99 -19.25 -1.79
N ARG A 50 19.53 -18.00 -1.86
CA ARG A 50 18.62 -17.39 -0.88
C ARG A 50 17.16 -17.81 -1.10
N SER A 51 16.49 -18.14 -0.01
CA SER A 51 15.04 -18.41 0.01
C SER A 51 14.25 -17.13 0.32
N ALA A 52 13.13 -16.94 -0.38
CA ALA A 52 12.17 -15.88 -0.14
C ALA A 52 11.01 -16.42 0.74
N PRO A 53 10.63 -15.72 1.83
CA PRO A 53 9.50 -16.11 2.65
C PRO A 53 8.16 -15.83 1.93
N GLY A 54 7.16 -16.66 2.21
CA GLY A 54 5.80 -16.51 1.69
C GLY A 54 5.59 -17.08 0.27
N VAL A 55 4.52 -16.60 -0.37
CA VAL A 55 4.16 -16.93 -1.76
C VAL A 55 4.61 -15.78 -2.66
N LYS A 56 5.26 -16.09 -3.78
CA LYS A 56 5.84 -15.13 -4.71
C LYS A 56 5.20 -15.27 -6.10
N MET A 57 4.82 -14.12 -6.67
CA MET A 57 4.26 -14.01 -8.02
C MET A 57 5.40 -13.88 -9.04
N PHE A 58 5.26 -14.56 -10.18
CA PHE A 58 6.16 -14.47 -11.33
C PHE A 58 5.35 -14.15 -12.58
N PHE A 59 5.61 -13.04 -13.26
CA PHE A 59 4.79 -12.60 -14.40
C PHE A 59 5.16 -13.35 -15.69
N GLY A 60 4.16 -13.82 -16.44
CA GLY A 60 4.38 -14.63 -17.65
C GLY A 60 5.26 -13.99 -18.73
N ARG A 61 5.35 -12.66 -18.77
CA ARG A 61 6.21 -11.88 -19.68
C ARG A 61 7.71 -11.87 -19.30
N GLU A 62 8.04 -12.20 -18.06
CA GLU A 62 9.41 -12.25 -17.52
C GLU A 62 10.00 -13.67 -17.56
N ILE A 63 9.13 -14.68 -17.65
CA ILE A 63 9.47 -16.10 -17.70
C ILE A 63 9.99 -16.47 -19.08
N VAL A 64 11.21 -17.01 -19.10
CA VAL A 64 11.90 -17.53 -20.30
C VAL A 64 11.69 -19.04 -20.42
N ASN A 65 11.75 -19.78 -19.30
CA ASN A 65 11.49 -21.23 -19.27
C ASN A 65 10.85 -21.67 -17.95
N VAL A 66 10.12 -22.78 -17.97
CA VAL A 66 9.61 -23.48 -16.78
C VAL A 66 9.90 -24.97 -16.94
N GLU A 67 10.71 -25.50 -16.03
CA GLU A 67 11.06 -26.91 -15.94
C GLU A 67 10.35 -27.53 -14.73
N LEU A 68 9.72 -28.67 -14.94
CA LEU A 68 9.19 -29.50 -13.86
C LEU A 68 10.33 -30.36 -13.30
N LEU A 69 10.48 -30.35 -11.97
CA LEU A 69 11.42 -31.21 -11.27
C LEU A 69 10.66 -32.44 -10.76
N ASP A 70 10.60 -33.44 -11.63
CA ASP A 70 9.98 -34.74 -11.36
C ASP A 70 10.94 -35.64 -10.57
N GLU A 71 10.55 -36.01 -9.35
CA GLU A 71 11.09 -37.20 -8.68
C GLU A 71 10.43 -38.44 -9.30
N PRO A 72 11.19 -39.42 -9.83
CA PRO A 72 10.63 -40.67 -10.34
C PRO A 72 10.30 -41.67 -9.21
N ASP A 73 9.17 -42.36 -9.35
CA ASP A 73 8.53 -43.14 -8.28
C ASP A 73 9.23 -44.44 -7.82
N SER A 74 8.95 -44.79 -6.56
CA SER A 74 8.71 -46.17 -6.06
C SER A 74 9.83 -47.23 -6.16
N GLY A 75 10.42 -47.56 -5.00
CA GLY A 75 11.11 -48.84 -4.75
C GLY A 75 10.49 -49.62 -3.57
N LYS A 76 9.77 -50.72 -3.84
CA LYS A 76 9.41 -51.72 -2.80
C LYS A 76 10.62 -52.59 -2.47
N GLY A 77 10.87 -52.89 -1.19
CA GLY A 77 11.98 -53.79 -0.83
C GLY A 77 12.11 -54.19 0.65
N THR A 78 11.27 -55.14 1.07
CA THR A 78 11.58 -56.18 2.09
C THR A 78 11.73 -55.75 3.57
N ALA A 79 11.23 -56.62 4.46
CA ALA A 79 11.15 -56.39 5.90
C ALA A 79 12.40 -56.81 6.69
N MET A 80 12.59 -56.22 7.87
CA MET A 80 13.15 -56.93 9.02
C MET A 80 12.61 -56.35 10.34
N LEU A 81 12.39 -57.20 11.34
CA LEU A 81 11.80 -56.83 12.64
C LEU A 81 12.80 -56.09 13.56
N SER A 82 12.26 -55.27 14.47
CA SER A 82 12.68 -55.29 15.88
C SER A 82 11.48 -55.07 16.80
N GLU A 83 11.22 -56.02 17.69
CA GLU A 83 10.19 -55.92 18.74
C GLU A 83 10.48 -54.80 19.75
N CYS A 84 9.42 -54.26 20.35
CA CYS A 84 9.31 -54.26 21.81
C CYS A 84 7.84 -54.15 22.26
N THR A 85 7.47 -55.03 23.20
CA THR A 85 6.16 -55.21 23.87
C THR A 85 5.82 -54.02 24.82
N SER A 86 4.63 -53.84 25.43
CA SER A 86 3.60 -54.79 25.94
C SER A 86 2.27 -54.10 26.37
N ALA A 87 1.18 -54.89 26.47
CA ALA A 87 -0.09 -54.68 27.24
C ALA A 87 -1.06 -53.56 26.77
N VAL A 88 -2.39 -53.74 26.53
CA VAL A 88 -3.50 -54.42 27.27
C VAL A 88 -3.77 -53.71 28.60
N GLU A 89 -4.94 -53.12 28.96
CA GLU A 89 -6.39 -53.32 28.64
C GLU A 89 -7.14 -51.94 28.76
N GLY A 90 -8.41 -51.66 28.40
CA GLY A 90 -9.51 -52.36 27.69
C GLY A 90 -10.92 -51.85 28.14
N ASN A 91 -11.99 -52.16 27.37
CA ASN A 91 -13.44 -51.90 27.65
C ASN A 91 -13.96 -50.44 27.75
N LYS A 92 -15.24 -50.08 27.48
CA LYS A 92 -16.32 -50.56 26.56
C LYS A 92 -17.54 -49.59 26.65
N GLN A 93 -18.27 -49.37 25.55
CA GLN A 93 -19.69 -48.87 25.42
C GLN A 93 -20.04 -47.48 26.06
N VAL A 94 -20.72 -46.51 25.41
CA VAL A 94 -22.01 -46.45 24.67
C VAL A 94 -23.25 -46.59 25.58
N ASP A 95 -24.01 -45.50 25.83
CA ASP A 95 -25.38 -45.33 25.28
C ASP A 95 -26.05 -43.92 25.47
N THR A 96 -27.19 -43.76 24.79
CA THR A 96 -28.24 -42.68 24.64
C THR A 96 -28.57 -41.62 25.74
N GLY A 97 -29.16 -40.48 25.32
CA GLY A 97 -29.86 -39.43 26.15
C GLY A 97 -31.40 -39.63 26.26
N PRO A 98 -32.32 -38.61 26.32
CA PRO A 98 -32.22 -37.13 26.44
C PRO A 98 -33.23 -36.47 27.47
N ALA A 99 -33.50 -35.13 27.37
CA ALA A 99 -34.47 -34.27 28.12
C ALA A 99 -34.07 -33.87 29.58
N ASP A 100 -34.52 -32.78 30.23
CA ASP A 100 -35.76 -31.95 30.11
C ASP A 100 -35.58 -30.44 30.56
N CYS A 101 -36.66 -29.66 30.77
CA CYS A 101 -36.73 -28.19 30.60
C CYS A 101 -36.62 -27.23 31.84
N GLY A 102 -35.97 -26.06 31.62
CA GLY A 102 -36.35 -24.71 32.13
C GLY A 102 -36.16 -24.33 33.62
N PRO A 103 -36.54 -23.10 34.05
CA PRO A 103 -36.25 -21.79 33.42
C PRO A 103 -35.81 -20.70 34.45
N TRP A 104 -34.95 -19.72 34.06
CA TRP A 104 -34.93 -18.43 34.78
C TRP A 104 -34.40 -17.24 33.96
N THR A 105 -34.89 -16.06 34.31
CA THR A 105 -34.69 -14.77 33.63
C THR A 105 -33.66 -13.92 34.39
N SER A 106 -32.69 -13.30 33.71
CA SER A 106 -32.34 -11.85 33.83
C SER A 106 -30.90 -11.50 33.41
N CYS A 107 -30.81 -10.51 32.52
CA CYS A 107 -29.94 -9.33 32.58
C CYS A 107 -28.52 -9.42 33.17
N ILE A 108 -27.55 -10.03 32.48
CA ILE A 108 -26.12 -9.62 32.56
C ILE A 108 -25.48 -9.62 31.16
N SER A 109 -25.63 -8.52 30.41
CA SER A 109 -24.89 -8.32 29.15
C SER A 109 -24.64 -6.84 28.81
N GLN A 110 -24.44 -5.99 29.83
CA GLN A 110 -24.17 -4.55 29.65
C GLN A 110 -22.80 -4.11 30.23
N GLU A 111 -22.26 -4.83 31.21
CA GLU A 111 -20.99 -4.47 31.87
C GLU A 111 -19.72 -4.79 31.07
N ARG A 112 -19.81 -5.63 30.03
CA ARG A 112 -18.65 -6.00 29.20
C ARG A 112 -18.33 -4.99 28.10
N GLN A 113 -19.27 -4.13 27.72
CA GLN A 113 -19.04 -3.07 26.72
C GLN A 113 -18.44 -1.79 27.34
N LEU A 114 -18.72 -1.49 28.61
CA LEU A 114 -18.24 -0.25 29.25
C LEU A 114 -16.72 -0.25 29.52
N ARG A 115 -16.11 -1.40 29.85
CA ARG A 115 -14.66 -1.45 30.13
C ARG A 115 -13.76 -1.23 28.91
N ALA A 116 -14.26 -1.49 27.69
CA ALA A 116 -13.50 -1.25 26.46
C ALA A 116 -13.49 0.23 26.05
N SER A 117 -14.48 1.01 26.48
CA SER A 117 -14.53 2.46 26.29
C SER A 117 -13.65 3.23 27.29
N ASP A 118 -13.38 2.69 28.48
CA ASP A 118 -12.61 3.39 29.51
C ASP A 118 -11.09 3.17 29.38
N SER A 119 -10.62 2.05 28.84
CA SER A 119 -9.18 1.86 28.53
C SER A 119 -8.67 2.82 27.46
N LEU A 120 -9.55 3.31 26.58
CA LEU A 120 -9.23 4.30 25.53
C LEU A 120 -9.15 5.74 26.06
N LYS A 121 -9.70 6.06 27.23
CA LYS A 121 -9.64 7.41 27.82
C LYS A 121 -8.30 7.72 28.48
N TYR A 122 -7.60 6.71 29.00
CA TYR A 122 -6.42 6.91 29.85
C TYR A 122 -5.10 7.14 29.08
N SER A 123 -5.13 7.21 27.75
CA SER A 123 -3.93 7.44 26.91
C SER A 123 -3.95 8.75 26.12
N LEU A 124 -4.93 9.63 26.36
CA LEU A 124 -5.13 10.88 25.60
C LEU A 124 -5.23 12.14 26.49
N SER A 125 -4.90 12.04 27.77
CA SER A 125 -4.94 13.16 28.72
C SER A 125 -3.59 13.86 28.88
N GLU A 126 -3.09 14.49 27.80
CA GLU A 126 -2.14 15.60 27.90
C GLU A 126 -2.58 16.75 26.97
N GLU A 127 -3.25 17.73 27.55
CA GLU A 127 -3.75 18.93 26.86
C GLU A 127 -2.59 19.86 26.41
N LYS A 128 -2.06 19.63 25.21
CA LYS A 128 -1.18 20.60 24.52
C LYS A 128 -1.47 20.62 23.03
N GLU A 129 -2.19 21.66 22.60
CA GLU A 129 -2.45 22.08 21.22
C GLU A 129 -2.56 20.92 20.22
N GLU A 130 -3.75 20.31 20.19
CA GLU A 130 -4.12 19.49 19.04
C GLU A 130 -4.06 20.33 17.77
N GLU A 131 -3.22 19.92 16.81
CA GLU A 131 -3.14 20.51 15.48
C GLU A 131 -4.54 20.46 14.84
N ASN A 132 -5.23 21.60 14.81
CA ASN A 132 -6.65 21.68 14.48
C ASN A 132 -6.84 21.78 12.97
N VAL A 133 -6.68 20.63 12.31
CA VAL A 133 -6.81 20.52 10.86
C VAL A 133 -8.27 20.68 10.44
N GLU A 134 -8.56 21.75 9.70
CA GLU A 134 -9.84 21.97 9.07
C GLU A 134 -10.00 21.09 7.82
N TYR A 135 -11.15 20.43 7.70
CA TYR A 135 -11.51 19.61 6.55
C TYR A 135 -13.03 19.61 6.34
N THR A 136 -13.46 19.38 5.11
CA THR A 136 -14.89 19.22 4.77
C THR A 136 -15.20 17.77 4.43
N VAL A 137 -16.10 17.16 5.22
CA VAL A 137 -16.70 15.86 4.87
C VAL A 137 -17.77 16.08 3.80
N VAL A 138 -17.58 15.45 2.65
CA VAL A 138 -18.50 15.44 1.52
C VAL A 138 -19.18 14.08 1.47
N ASP A 139 -20.38 14.03 2.04
CA ASP A 139 -21.23 12.85 2.28
C ASP A 139 -22.50 12.84 1.42
N SER A 140 -22.79 13.95 0.76
CA SER A 140 -24.02 14.19 0.00
C SER A 140 -23.75 15.06 -1.23
N PHE A 141 -24.55 14.87 -2.29
CA PHE A 141 -24.45 15.68 -3.51
C PHE A 141 -25.00 17.09 -3.34
N GLN A 142 -25.98 17.29 -2.44
CA GLN A 142 -26.52 18.61 -2.16
C GLN A 142 -25.45 19.51 -1.49
N GLN A 143 -25.30 20.72 -2.02
CA GLN A 143 -24.49 21.83 -1.49
C GLN A 143 -22.97 21.62 -1.45
N LYS A 144 -22.44 20.54 -0.87
CA LYS A 144 -20.98 20.38 -0.65
C LYS A 144 -20.21 19.88 -1.88
N PHE A 145 -20.78 18.90 -2.59
CA PHE A 145 -20.06 18.15 -3.62
C PHE A 145 -19.64 19.00 -4.82
N GLY A 146 -20.57 19.78 -5.38
CA GLY A 146 -20.31 20.64 -6.56
C GLY A 146 -19.19 21.67 -6.31
N PRO A 147 -19.25 22.49 -5.26
CA PRO A 147 -18.19 23.42 -4.89
C PRO A 147 -16.85 22.74 -4.60
N ALA A 148 -16.85 21.58 -3.95
CA ALA A 148 -15.61 20.82 -3.71
C ALA A 148 -14.96 20.39 -5.03
N VAL A 149 -15.70 19.79 -5.97
CA VAL A 149 -15.17 19.43 -7.29
C VAL A 149 -14.70 20.67 -8.07
N LEU A 150 -15.45 21.77 -8.03
CA LEU A 150 -15.06 23.01 -8.72
C LEU A 150 -13.75 23.58 -8.17
N HIS A 151 -13.58 23.59 -6.84
CA HIS A 151 -12.33 23.99 -6.18
C HIS A 151 -11.16 23.09 -6.61
N LEU A 152 -11.37 21.76 -6.62
CA LEU A 152 -10.35 20.79 -7.05
C LEU A 152 -9.95 20.97 -8.52
N LYS A 153 -10.91 21.27 -9.41
CA LYS A 153 -10.66 21.55 -10.84
C LYS A 153 -9.83 22.81 -11.09
N GLN A 154 -9.69 23.70 -10.11
CA GLN A 154 -8.87 24.92 -10.20
C GLN A 154 -7.43 24.72 -9.71
N GLN A 155 -7.09 23.55 -9.18
CA GLN A 155 -5.75 23.27 -8.64
C GLN A 155 -4.81 22.71 -9.70
N CYS A 156 -3.54 23.12 -9.70
CA CYS A 156 -2.49 22.48 -10.50
C CYS A 156 -1.94 21.21 -9.83
N VAL A 157 -2.00 21.12 -8.50
CA VAL A 157 -1.51 20.00 -7.70
C VAL A 157 -2.50 19.71 -6.57
N VAL A 158 -2.85 18.44 -6.39
CA VAL A 158 -3.64 17.93 -5.26
C VAL A 158 -2.97 16.67 -4.73
N SER A 159 -3.06 16.38 -3.44
CA SER A 159 -2.76 15.03 -2.96
C SER A 159 -4.03 14.20 -2.94
N ILE A 160 -3.88 12.90 -3.20
CA ILE A 160 -4.96 11.94 -3.14
C ILE A 160 -4.50 10.70 -2.38
N ALA A 161 -5.34 10.30 -1.43
CA ALA A 161 -5.31 8.97 -0.86
C ALA A 161 -6.74 8.41 -0.84
N GLY A 162 -6.87 7.12 -0.60
CA GLY A 162 -8.17 6.50 -0.42
C GLY A 162 -8.04 5.32 0.53
N ASP A 163 -9.10 5.09 1.30
CA ASP A 163 -9.15 4.12 2.39
C ASP A 163 -10.43 3.27 2.35
N GLY A 164 -10.31 2.04 2.85
CA GLY A 164 -11.39 1.06 2.87
C GLY A 164 -10.85 -0.35 3.11
N VAL A 165 -11.58 -1.36 2.64
CA VAL A 165 -11.25 -2.77 2.87
C VAL A 165 -10.62 -3.37 1.61
N ASN A 166 -9.40 -3.92 1.76
CA ASN A 166 -8.66 -4.66 0.72
C ASN A 166 -8.59 -3.92 -0.64
N LEU A 167 -8.22 -2.64 -0.63
CA LEU A 167 -8.22 -1.76 -1.82
C LEU A 167 -7.54 -2.40 -3.05
N CYS A 168 -8.37 -2.82 -3.99
CA CYS A 168 -8.05 -3.37 -5.31
C CYS A 168 -9.37 -3.51 -6.08
N ARG A 169 -9.37 -4.13 -7.26
CA ARG A 169 -10.56 -4.48 -8.04
C ARG A 169 -11.63 -5.33 -7.30
N HIS A 170 -11.26 -6.01 -6.21
CA HIS A 170 -12.17 -6.85 -5.39
C HIS A 170 -12.47 -6.28 -3.99
N GLY A 171 -11.81 -5.17 -3.61
CA GLY A 171 -12.02 -4.50 -2.33
C GLY A 171 -13.23 -3.58 -2.30
N LYS A 172 -13.26 -2.67 -1.33
CA LYS A 172 -14.19 -1.54 -1.29
C LYS A 172 -13.45 -0.27 -0.89
N LEU A 173 -13.63 0.80 -1.68
CA LEU A 173 -13.22 2.16 -1.32
C LEU A 173 -14.34 2.80 -0.50
N SER A 174 -14.04 3.19 0.73
CA SER A 174 -15.00 3.84 1.64
C SER A 174 -14.79 5.35 1.72
N TRP A 175 -13.53 5.80 1.64
CA TRP A 175 -13.12 7.19 1.73
C TRP A 175 -12.14 7.53 0.61
N LEU A 176 -12.28 8.72 0.05
CA LEU A 176 -11.29 9.32 -0.84
C LEU A 176 -10.90 10.68 -0.25
N GLU A 177 -9.66 10.79 0.19
CA GLU A 177 -9.11 11.99 0.80
C GLU A 177 -8.38 12.80 -0.27
N ILE A 178 -8.77 14.07 -0.44
CA ILE A 178 -8.13 14.97 -1.41
C ILE A 178 -7.75 16.27 -0.69
N ALA A 179 -6.44 16.57 -0.61
CA ALA A 179 -5.97 17.85 -0.09
C ALA A 179 -5.47 18.76 -1.22
N THR A 180 -5.67 20.05 -0.98
CA THR A 180 -5.16 21.16 -1.78
C THR A 180 -4.25 22.02 -0.88
N LYS A 181 -3.59 23.04 -1.43
CA LYS A 181 -2.76 23.95 -0.62
C LYS A 181 -3.56 24.69 0.47
N SER A 182 -4.87 24.91 0.27
CA SER A 182 -5.71 25.71 1.17
C SER A 182 -6.77 24.94 1.92
N HIS A 183 -7.15 23.74 1.48
CA HIS A 183 -8.30 23.00 2.03
C HIS A 183 -8.22 21.50 1.80
N ILE A 184 -8.88 20.72 2.68
CA ILE A 184 -8.93 19.26 2.64
C ILE A 184 -10.39 18.79 2.51
N PHE A 185 -10.64 17.87 1.58
CA PHE A 185 -11.94 17.26 1.36
C PHE A 185 -11.88 15.75 1.64
N LEU A 186 -12.82 15.25 2.44
CA LEU A 186 -13.00 13.83 2.73
C LEU A 186 -14.29 13.38 2.06
N PHE A 187 -14.18 12.74 0.88
CA PHE A 187 -15.33 12.23 0.16
C PHE A 187 -15.72 10.86 0.71
N ASP A 188 -16.96 10.74 1.18
CA ASP A 188 -17.55 9.49 1.65
C ASP A 188 -18.01 8.66 0.44
N ILE A 189 -17.08 7.93 -0.18
CA ILE A 189 -17.36 7.11 -1.36
C ILE A 189 -18.36 5.97 -1.04
N PHE A 190 -18.42 5.53 0.22
CA PHE A 190 -19.42 4.55 0.65
C PHE A 190 -20.85 5.10 0.60
N LEU A 191 -21.08 6.36 1.01
CA LEU A 191 -22.39 7.01 0.93
C LEU A 191 -22.71 7.60 -0.45
N LEU A 192 -21.74 8.27 -1.09
CA LEU A 192 -21.92 8.87 -2.43
C LEU A 192 -21.99 7.83 -3.56
N GLY A 193 -21.40 6.65 -3.34
CA GLY A 193 -21.33 5.56 -4.30
C GLY A 193 -20.58 5.89 -5.59
N PRO A 194 -20.70 5.03 -6.63
CA PRO A 194 -20.04 5.24 -7.93
C PRO A 194 -20.41 6.54 -8.64
N GLN A 195 -21.53 7.18 -8.26
CA GLN A 195 -21.95 8.46 -8.82
C GLN A 195 -21.00 9.61 -8.41
N ALA A 196 -20.23 9.47 -7.34
CA ALA A 196 -19.19 10.45 -6.98
C ALA A 196 -18.17 10.66 -8.12
N PHE A 197 -17.80 9.58 -8.82
CA PHE A 197 -16.87 9.66 -9.93
C PHE A 197 -17.52 10.27 -11.17
N LYS A 198 -18.70 9.76 -11.55
CA LYS A 198 -19.48 10.23 -12.71
C LYS A 198 -19.91 11.70 -12.62
N ASN A 199 -20.22 12.18 -11.40
CA ASN A 199 -20.67 13.55 -11.16
C ASN A 199 -19.54 14.57 -11.02
N GLY A 200 -18.25 14.15 -11.09
CA GLY A 200 -17.15 15.11 -11.20
C GLY A 200 -15.77 14.67 -10.72
N LEU A 201 -15.65 13.69 -9.79
CA LEU A 201 -14.31 13.30 -9.31
C LEU A 201 -13.45 12.67 -10.42
N GLN A 202 -14.08 11.99 -11.39
CA GLN A 202 -13.38 11.50 -12.59
C GLN A 202 -12.70 12.65 -13.36
N MET A 203 -13.37 13.80 -13.49
CA MET A 203 -12.81 14.98 -14.18
C MET A 203 -11.61 15.61 -13.47
N VAL A 204 -11.33 15.26 -12.21
CA VAL A 204 -10.11 15.66 -11.48
C VAL A 204 -9.03 14.58 -11.60
N LEU A 205 -9.42 13.32 -11.39
CA LEU A 205 -8.52 12.16 -11.40
C LEU A 205 -7.90 11.90 -12.78
N GLU A 206 -8.66 12.12 -13.85
CA GLU A 206 -8.19 11.90 -15.24
C GLU A 206 -7.56 13.15 -15.88
N ASP A 207 -7.64 14.32 -15.24
CA ASP A 207 -7.08 15.55 -15.81
C ASP A 207 -5.55 15.50 -15.86
N LYS A 208 -4.99 15.68 -17.06
CA LYS A 208 -3.54 15.68 -17.28
C LYS A 208 -2.85 16.93 -16.74
N ASN A 209 -3.58 18.03 -16.53
CA ASN A 209 -3.03 19.29 -16.02
C ASN A 209 -3.01 19.37 -14.48
N ILE A 210 -3.74 18.47 -13.81
CA ILE A 210 -3.77 18.38 -12.35
C ILE A 210 -2.83 17.24 -11.94
N LEU A 211 -1.74 17.56 -11.23
CA LEU A 211 -0.83 16.57 -10.66
C LEU A 211 -1.47 15.94 -9.43
N LYS A 212 -1.57 14.60 -9.39
CA LYS A 212 -2.04 13.85 -8.22
C LYS A 212 -0.85 13.31 -7.43
N VAL A 213 -0.59 13.91 -6.28
CA VAL A 213 0.43 13.45 -5.32
C VAL A 213 -0.14 12.28 -4.52
N MET A 214 0.52 11.13 -4.58
CA MET A 214 0.06 9.89 -3.97
C MET A 214 1.24 9.15 -3.31
N HIS A 215 0.96 8.09 -2.57
CA HIS A 215 1.98 7.15 -2.09
C HIS A 215 1.52 5.73 -2.38
N ASP A 216 2.31 4.97 -3.13
CA ASP A 216 1.95 3.64 -3.61
C ASP A 216 0.61 3.62 -4.35
N CYS A 217 0.54 4.32 -5.48
CA CYS A 217 -0.68 4.48 -6.27
C CYS A 217 -1.22 3.18 -6.89
N ARG A 218 -0.50 2.04 -6.79
CA ARG A 218 -0.84 0.77 -7.44
C ARG A 218 -2.25 0.27 -7.07
N TRP A 219 -2.53 0.20 -5.78
CA TRP A 219 -3.77 -0.40 -5.24
C TRP A 219 -5.00 0.45 -5.49
N ILE A 220 -4.88 1.76 -5.30
CA ILE A 220 -5.94 2.72 -5.57
C ILE A 220 -6.20 2.88 -7.07
N SER A 221 -5.16 2.83 -7.92
CA SER A 221 -5.33 2.80 -9.39
C SER A 221 -6.08 1.53 -9.84
N ASP A 222 -5.72 0.36 -9.33
CA ASP A 222 -6.43 -0.91 -9.63
C ASP A 222 -7.91 -0.86 -9.20
N CYS A 223 -8.20 -0.26 -8.04
CA CYS A 223 -9.57 -0.05 -7.54
C CYS A 223 -10.36 0.95 -8.41
N LEU A 224 -9.79 2.14 -8.68
CA LEU A 224 -10.41 3.20 -9.48
C LEU A 224 -10.76 2.74 -10.89
N PHE A 225 -9.84 2.04 -11.55
CA PHE A 225 -10.06 1.54 -12.91
C PHE A 225 -11.14 0.47 -12.97
N HIS A 226 -11.02 -0.61 -12.17
CA HIS A 226 -11.91 -1.77 -12.30
C HIS A 226 -13.28 -1.59 -11.66
N GLN A 227 -13.42 -0.81 -10.58
CA GLN A 227 -14.71 -0.62 -9.90
C GLN A 227 -15.48 0.60 -10.37
N TYR A 228 -14.77 1.66 -10.76
CA TYR A 228 -15.38 2.98 -11.04
C TYR A 228 -15.16 3.46 -12.48
N GLY A 229 -14.34 2.76 -13.28
CA GLY A 229 -14.06 3.13 -14.67
C GLY A 229 -13.19 4.38 -14.82
N VAL A 230 -12.42 4.73 -13.78
CA VAL A 230 -11.59 5.96 -13.73
C VAL A 230 -10.14 5.64 -14.09
N LEU A 231 -9.62 6.31 -15.12
CA LEU A 231 -8.24 6.15 -15.58
C LEU A 231 -7.32 7.24 -15.02
N LEU A 232 -6.72 6.95 -13.87
CA LEU A 232 -5.83 7.87 -13.16
C LEU A 232 -4.63 8.31 -14.02
N PHE A 233 -4.50 9.62 -14.27
CA PHE A 233 -3.43 10.24 -15.05
C PHE A 233 -2.59 11.22 -14.22
N ASN A 234 -1.39 11.59 -14.71
CA ASN A 234 -0.49 12.60 -14.11
C ASN A 234 -0.33 12.44 -12.58
N VAL A 235 0.36 11.37 -12.18
CA VAL A 235 0.59 11.01 -10.77
C VAL A 235 2.04 11.28 -10.39
N PHE A 236 2.23 11.92 -9.25
CA PHE A 236 3.51 11.90 -8.53
C PHE A 236 3.43 10.90 -7.39
N ASP A 237 4.12 9.77 -7.50
CA ASP A 237 4.18 8.77 -6.43
C ASP A 237 5.39 9.04 -5.52
N THR A 238 5.11 9.48 -4.30
CA THR A 238 6.12 9.77 -3.27
C THR A 238 6.98 8.54 -2.91
N GLN A 239 6.46 7.31 -3.03
CA GLN A 239 7.23 6.09 -2.82
C GLN A 239 8.27 5.86 -3.92
N VAL A 240 7.92 6.21 -5.16
CA VAL A 240 8.83 6.11 -6.31
C VAL A 240 9.87 7.22 -6.26
N ALA A 241 9.48 8.42 -5.85
CA ALA A 241 10.39 9.56 -5.68
C ALA A 241 11.44 9.33 -4.57
N ASP A 242 11.04 8.74 -3.43
CA ASP A 242 11.97 8.29 -2.38
C ASP A 242 12.99 7.27 -2.91
N ALA A 243 12.51 6.23 -3.62
CA ALA A 243 13.38 5.22 -4.21
C ALA A 243 14.33 5.79 -5.30
N LEU A 244 13.89 6.81 -6.05
CA LEU A 244 14.71 7.54 -7.01
C LEU A 244 15.77 8.39 -6.32
N GLN A 245 15.41 9.11 -5.24
CA GLN A 245 16.35 9.89 -4.43
C GLN A 245 17.43 8.99 -3.81
N PHE A 246 17.05 7.81 -3.28
CA PHE A 246 18.01 6.80 -2.84
C PHE A 246 18.95 6.37 -3.97
N SER A 247 18.43 6.21 -5.18
CA SER A 247 19.23 5.79 -6.33
C SER A 247 20.26 6.84 -6.75
N VAL A 248 19.87 8.11 -6.81
CA VAL A 248 20.79 9.24 -7.05
C VAL A 248 21.87 9.28 -5.96
N ALA A 249 21.48 9.25 -4.68
CA ALA A 249 22.39 9.32 -3.55
C ALA A 249 23.37 8.14 -3.43
N THR A 250 23.06 6.99 -4.03
CA THR A 250 23.92 5.79 -4.01
C THR A 250 24.66 5.53 -5.32
N GLY A 251 24.52 6.39 -6.34
CA GLY A 251 25.19 6.21 -7.63
C GLY A 251 24.54 5.15 -8.53
N GLY A 252 23.22 4.94 -8.41
CA GLY A 252 22.42 4.11 -9.30
C GLY A 252 21.89 2.79 -8.72
N PHE A 253 22.11 2.50 -7.44
CA PHE A 253 21.50 1.32 -6.80
C PHE A 253 20.02 1.56 -6.48
N PHE A 254 19.24 0.49 -6.29
CA PHE A 254 17.86 0.59 -5.79
C PHE A 254 17.77 0.06 -4.36
N PRO A 255 16.85 0.59 -3.53
CA PRO A 255 16.70 0.11 -2.16
C PRO A 255 16.13 -1.32 -2.16
N HIS A 256 16.50 -2.11 -1.15
CA HIS A 256 16.09 -3.52 -1.04
C HIS A 256 14.58 -3.69 -0.81
N ARG A 257 13.94 -2.65 -0.25
CA ARG A 257 12.49 -2.48 -0.13
C ARG A 257 12.17 -1.02 -0.35
N VAL A 258 10.97 -0.75 -0.88
CA VAL A 258 10.41 0.60 -0.89
C VAL A 258 10.00 1.03 0.52
N CYS A 259 10.10 2.32 0.81
CA CYS A 259 9.65 2.89 2.08
C CYS A 259 8.12 2.98 2.15
N THR A 260 7.57 2.77 3.33
CA THR A 260 6.16 3.07 3.64
C THR A 260 5.96 4.57 3.80
N LEU A 261 4.71 5.04 3.71
CA LEU A 261 4.39 6.46 3.91
C LEU A 261 4.90 6.98 5.26
N GLN A 262 4.77 6.18 6.33
CA GLN A 262 5.28 6.56 7.65
C GLN A 262 6.80 6.78 7.64
N GLU A 263 7.55 5.88 7.01
CA GLU A 263 9.01 5.98 6.91
C GLU A 263 9.44 7.21 6.12
N CYS A 264 8.83 7.47 4.96
CA CYS A 264 9.10 8.68 4.17
C CYS A 264 8.79 9.96 4.96
N LEU A 265 7.69 10.01 5.73
CA LEU A 265 7.33 11.17 6.55
C LEU A 265 8.35 11.42 7.67
N MET A 266 8.85 10.36 8.31
CA MET A 266 9.91 10.47 9.32
C MET A 266 11.23 10.93 8.70
N GLN A 267 11.61 10.39 7.54
CA GLN A 267 12.88 10.69 6.85
C GLN A 267 12.93 12.12 6.30
N HIS A 268 11.90 12.55 5.56
CA HIS A 268 11.93 13.81 4.81
C HIS A 268 11.36 15.00 5.59
N LEU A 269 10.28 14.80 6.36
CA LEU A 269 9.61 15.89 7.07
C LEU A 269 10.02 16.01 8.56
N LYS A 270 10.79 15.05 9.08
CA LYS A 270 11.26 15.02 10.49
C LYS A 270 10.12 15.11 11.52
N ILE A 271 8.94 14.63 11.16
CA ILE A 271 7.73 14.72 11.99
C ILE A 271 7.86 13.81 13.24
N PRO A 272 7.55 14.29 14.46
CA PRO A 272 7.69 13.49 15.68
C PRO A 272 6.75 12.29 15.80
N SER A 273 7.14 11.37 16.69
CA SER A 273 6.42 10.12 17.05
C SER A 273 4.98 10.29 17.56
N LYS A 274 4.48 11.51 17.80
CA LYS A 274 3.04 11.75 18.01
C LYS A 274 2.21 11.32 16.79
N TRP A 275 2.76 11.47 15.58
CA TRP A 275 2.10 11.04 14.34
C TRP A 275 2.01 9.51 14.23
N ASP A 276 2.99 8.78 14.77
CA ASP A 276 2.95 7.32 14.86
C ASP A 276 1.72 6.83 15.62
N ALA A 277 1.29 7.52 16.69
CA ALA A 277 0.14 7.10 17.48
C ALA A 277 -1.15 7.14 16.65
N ILE A 278 -1.35 8.18 15.84
CA ILE A 278 -2.53 8.35 14.99
C ILE A 278 -2.51 7.33 13.84
N MET A 279 -1.36 7.13 13.18
CA MET A 279 -1.22 6.17 12.09
C MET A 279 -1.26 4.72 12.56
N LYS A 280 -0.62 4.37 13.69
CA LYS A 280 -0.72 3.04 14.31
C LYS A 280 -2.14 2.75 14.79
N CYS A 281 -2.84 3.73 15.38
CA CYS A 281 -4.26 3.58 15.71
C CYS A 281 -5.07 3.22 14.46
N ARG A 282 -4.94 3.97 13.36
CA ARG A 282 -5.60 3.64 12.09
C ARG A 282 -5.24 2.24 11.57
N GLN A 283 -3.96 1.86 11.58
CA GLN A 283 -3.48 0.59 11.04
C GLN A 283 -3.88 -0.62 11.89
N GLN A 284 -3.87 -0.46 13.22
CA GLN A 284 -4.34 -1.46 14.17
C GLN A 284 -5.88 -1.62 14.11
N MET A 285 -6.63 -0.50 14.09
CA MET A 285 -8.10 -0.52 13.91
C MET A 285 -8.53 -1.22 12.61
N ALA A 286 -7.78 -1.04 11.51
CA ALA A 286 -8.04 -1.72 10.24
C ALA A 286 -7.76 -3.23 10.28
N SER A 287 -6.88 -3.68 11.17
CA SER A 287 -6.56 -5.10 11.38
C SER A 287 -7.50 -5.83 12.36
N GLU A 288 -8.05 -5.09 13.33
CA GLU A 288 -8.91 -5.67 14.39
C GLU A 288 -10.37 -5.87 13.94
N ASN A 289 -10.92 -4.96 13.13
CA ASN A 289 -12.26 -5.13 12.56
C ASN A 289 -12.42 -4.34 11.24
N PRO A 290 -12.50 -5.01 10.07
CA PRO A 290 -12.63 -4.35 8.77
C PRO A 290 -13.97 -3.63 8.58
N ASP A 291 -15.03 -4.00 9.31
CA ASP A 291 -16.35 -3.38 9.17
C ASP A 291 -16.38 -1.93 9.67
N ARG A 292 -15.35 -1.50 10.42
CA ARG A 292 -15.23 -0.13 10.94
C ARG A 292 -15.17 0.91 9.83
N TRP A 293 -14.70 0.55 8.63
CA TRP A 293 -14.71 1.42 7.45
C TRP A 293 -16.13 1.79 6.95
N PHE A 294 -17.15 1.00 7.33
CA PHE A 294 -18.55 1.20 6.96
C PHE A 294 -19.39 1.83 8.08
N LEU A 295 -18.82 2.10 9.26
CA LEU A 295 -19.53 2.77 10.37
C LEU A 295 -19.93 4.20 9.99
N ARG A 296 -21.19 4.56 10.25
CA ARG A 296 -21.72 5.92 10.10
C ARG A 296 -22.52 6.30 11.36
N PRO A 297 -22.28 7.48 11.98
CA PRO A 297 -21.23 8.46 11.66
C PRO A 297 -19.82 7.87 11.84
N PHE A 298 -18.89 8.27 10.97
CA PHE A 298 -17.52 7.77 11.02
C PHE A 298 -16.74 8.48 12.17
N PRO A 299 -15.94 7.76 12.97
CA PRO A 299 -15.33 8.35 14.17
C PRO A 299 -14.46 9.58 13.87
N ALA A 300 -14.70 10.69 14.57
CA ALA A 300 -13.99 11.95 14.36
C ALA A 300 -12.45 11.86 14.45
N PRO A 301 -11.83 11.07 15.37
CA PRO A 301 -10.38 10.86 15.37
C PRO A 301 -9.86 10.18 14.08
N LEU A 302 -10.68 9.32 13.45
CA LEU A 302 -10.31 8.70 12.18
C LEU A 302 -10.46 9.69 11.02
N LEU A 303 -11.51 10.52 10.98
CA LEU A 303 -11.62 11.62 10.01
C LEU A 303 -10.41 12.57 10.09
N LYS A 304 -9.97 12.92 11.30
CA LYS A 304 -8.75 13.73 11.52
C LYS A 304 -7.49 13.02 10.99
N ALA A 305 -7.37 11.71 11.20
CA ALA A 305 -6.27 10.91 10.64
C ALA A 305 -6.29 10.88 9.09
N LEU A 306 -7.47 10.76 8.48
CA LEU A 306 -7.67 10.82 7.02
C LEU A 306 -7.22 12.17 6.45
N ALA A 307 -7.66 13.27 7.06
CA ALA A 307 -7.32 14.63 6.63
C ALA A 307 -5.81 14.89 6.72
N LEU A 308 -5.20 14.59 7.87
CA LEU A 308 -3.76 14.75 8.09
C LEU A 308 -2.93 13.88 7.12
N LYS A 309 -3.34 12.64 6.82
CA LYS A 309 -2.67 11.79 5.81
C LYS A 309 -2.62 12.47 4.44
N ALA A 310 -3.72 13.08 3.98
CA ALA A 310 -3.74 13.82 2.71
C ALA A 310 -2.89 15.10 2.77
N MET A 311 -2.95 15.86 3.86
CA MET A 311 -2.12 17.05 4.08
C MET A 311 -0.63 16.72 4.00
N TYR A 312 -0.19 15.69 4.71
CA TYR A 312 1.22 15.30 4.77
C TYR A 312 1.75 14.75 3.44
N LEU A 313 0.90 14.20 2.55
CA LEU A 313 1.32 13.85 1.19
C LEU A 313 1.75 15.09 0.38
N LEU A 314 1.04 16.23 0.49
CA LEU A 314 1.47 17.47 -0.18
C LEU A 314 2.81 17.98 0.36
N LEU A 315 2.99 17.96 1.68
CA LEU A 315 4.24 18.38 2.32
C LEU A 315 5.41 17.47 1.91
N LEU A 316 5.17 16.16 1.88
CA LEU A 316 6.16 15.15 1.44
C LEU A 316 6.55 15.34 -0.03
N HIS A 317 5.59 15.63 -0.92
CA HIS A 317 5.90 15.98 -2.31
C HIS A 317 6.79 17.21 -2.43
N SER A 318 6.52 18.29 -1.69
CA SER A 318 7.36 19.49 -1.71
C SER A 318 8.79 19.16 -1.29
N SER A 319 8.97 18.46 -0.16
CA SER A 319 10.31 18.07 0.32
C SER A 319 11.05 17.12 -0.63
N LEU A 320 10.35 16.14 -1.23
CA LEU A 320 10.93 15.25 -2.23
C LEU A 320 11.30 15.99 -3.52
N MET A 321 10.50 16.97 -3.95
CA MET A 321 10.81 17.82 -5.10
C MET A 321 12.04 18.69 -4.84
N ASP A 322 12.11 19.36 -3.69
CA ASP A 322 13.27 20.16 -3.30
C ASP A 322 14.56 19.32 -3.28
N ASN A 323 14.47 18.07 -2.79
CA ASN A 323 15.58 17.12 -2.81
C ASN A 323 15.97 16.68 -4.23
N LEU A 324 15.00 16.28 -5.07
CA LEU A 324 15.24 15.84 -6.44
C LEU A 324 15.78 16.96 -7.34
N MET A 325 15.46 18.22 -7.04
CA MET A 325 15.91 19.41 -7.76
C MET A 325 17.13 20.09 -7.12
N SER A 326 17.70 19.51 -6.06
CA SER A 326 18.78 20.12 -5.27
C SER A 326 20.08 20.32 -6.04
N ASP A 327 20.49 19.34 -6.86
CA ASP A 327 21.69 19.44 -7.71
C ASP A 327 21.55 20.56 -8.73
N LEU A 328 20.41 20.64 -9.43
CA LEU A 328 20.13 21.71 -10.37
C LEU A 328 20.15 23.08 -9.68
N THR A 329 19.50 23.18 -8.52
CA THR A 329 19.45 24.42 -7.72
C THR A 329 20.86 24.85 -7.28
N THR A 330 21.70 23.90 -6.89
CA THR A 330 23.10 24.13 -6.51
C THR A 330 23.94 24.64 -7.68
N VAL A 331 23.80 24.02 -8.86
CA VAL A 331 24.49 24.48 -10.09
C VAL A 331 24.02 25.89 -10.49
N VAL A 332 22.72 26.16 -10.48
CA VAL A 332 22.17 27.51 -10.78
C VAL A 332 22.66 28.55 -9.78
N CYS A 333 22.72 28.23 -8.48
CA CYS A 333 23.32 29.11 -7.48
C CYS A 333 24.81 29.37 -7.75
N GLY A 334 25.57 28.35 -8.18
CA GLY A 334 26.95 28.51 -8.62
C GLY A 334 27.10 29.49 -9.79
N TYR A 335 26.26 29.34 -10.84
CA TYR A 335 26.20 30.27 -11.96
C TYR A 335 25.89 31.71 -11.51
N LEU A 336 24.85 31.89 -10.70
CA LEU A 336 24.45 33.22 -10.20
C LEU A 336 25.54 33.88 -9.36
N ASN A 337 26.25 33.10 -8.53
CA ASN A 337 27.33 33.62 -7.69
C ASN A 337 28.56 34.01 -8.51
N ALA A 338 28.93 33.24 -9.53
CA ALA A 338 30.07 33.57 -10.40
C ALA A 338 29.98 34.98 -11.02
N TYR A 339 28.78 35.40 -11.45
CA TYR A 339 28.55 36.75 -11.98
C TYR A 339 28.30 37.83 -10.92
N ARG A 340 28.02 37.47 -9.66
CA ARG A 340 27.79 38.43 -8.55
C ARG A 340 29.05 38.72 -7.73
N THR A 341 29.93 37.74 -7.56
CA THR A 341 31.14 37.84 -6.73
C THR A 341 32.43 37.79 -7.54
N GLY A 342 32.36 37.60 -8.86
CA GLY A 342 33.49 37.86 -9.74
C GLY A 342 33.89 39.33 -9.63
N SER A 343 35.16 39.62 -9.37
CA SER A 343 35.67 40.99 -9.34
C SER A 343 35.37 41.68 -10.66
N GLY A 344 34.76 42.87 -10.61
CA GLY A 344 34.54 43.70 -11.78
C GLY A 344 35.81 44.34 -12.30
N ASP A 345 36.79 43.54 -12.70
CA ASP A 345 38.05 44.00 -13.29
C ASP A 345 38.37 43.28 -14.60
N HIS A 346 38.63 44.10 -15.61
CA HIS A 346 39.17 43.78 -16.93
C HIS A 346 38.29 42.95 -17.88
N LEU A 347 37.28 43.64 -18.42
CA LEU A 347 37.04 43.68 -19.87
C LEU A 347 38.36 44.03 -20.61
N GLY A 348 39.26 43.07 -20.77
CA GLY A 348 40.58 43.29 -21.35
C GLY A 348 41.39 42.01 -21.54
N SER A 349 41.71 41.72 -22.80
CA SER A 349 42.71 40.72 -23.24
C SER A 349 42.31 39.23 -23.23
N THR A 350 41.51 38.88 -24.26
CA THR A 350 41.70 37.72 -25.17
C THR A 350 42.08 36.32 -24.65
N LYS A 351 41.30 35.34 -25.14
CA LYS A 351 41.66 33.92 -25.36
C LYS A 351 42.18 33.16 -24.15
N ASP A 352 41.34 32.28 -23.63
CA ASP A 352 41.70 30.86 -23.70
C ASP A 352 40.49 29.94 -23.90
N ARG A 353 40.74 28.76 -24.48
CA ARG A 353 39.69 27.80 -24.86
C ARG A 353 39.24 26.99 -23.65
N ILE A 354 37.95 27.03 -23.33
CA ILE A 354 37.31 26.01 -22.49
C ILE A 354 37.03 24.78 -23.39
N PRO A 355 37.62 23.60 -23.11
CA PRO A 355 37.20 22.37 -23.77
C PRO A 355 35.88 21.90 -23.13
N TRP A 356 34.81 21.88 -23.93
CA TRP A 356 33.59 21.20 -23.56
C TRP A 356 33.75 19.70 -23.86
N PHE A 357 33.86 18.88 -22.82
CA PHE A 357 33.04 17.67 -22.58
C PHE A 357 33.42 17.04 -21.23
#